data_AF-A0A356KIG5-F1
#
_entry.id   AF-A0A356KIG5-F1
#
_cell.length_a   1.000
_cell.length_b   1.000
_cell.length_c   1.000
_cell.angle_alpha   90.00
_cell.angle_beta   90.00
_cell.angle_gamma   90.00
#
_symmetry.space_group_name_H-M   'P 1'
#
loop_
_entity.id
_entity.type
_entity.pdbx_description
1 polymer ?
#
loop_
_entity_poly.entity_id
_entity_poly.type
_entity_poly.pdbx_seq_one_letter_code
_entity_poly.pdbx_strand_id
1 'polypeptide(L)' 'MAERGYERSSVAAVARAAGLSPGLVHYHFPAKRSILLRLIDYLADGLVERLEGRLAQLEAPGDRLAA' A
#
# COMPACT_ATOMS: atom_id res chain seq x y z
N MET A 1 10.25 0.30 6.01
CA MET A 1 11.14 0.20 4.83
C MET A 1 11.49 1.57 4.25
N ALA A 2 10.54 2.50 4.14
CA ALA A 2 10.79 3.86 3.69
C ALA A 2 11.92 4.57 4.47
N GLU A 3 11.95 4.46 5.80
CA GLU A 3 12.93 5.16 6.65
C GLU A 3 14.37 4.62 6.56
N ARG A 4 14.53 3.29 6.37
CA ARG A 4 15.83 2.62 6.52
C ARG A 4 16.35 1.99 5.24
N GLY A 5 15.55 2.00 4.17
CA GLY A 5 15.80 1.27 2.94
C GLY A 5 15.45 -0.22 3.05
N TYR A 6 15.27 -0.87 1.90
CA TYR A 6 14.91 -2.29 1.84
C TYR A 6 16.00 -3.18 2.44
N GLU A 7 17.27 -2.96 2.07
CA GLU A 7 18.39 -3.81 2.50
C GLU A 7 18.54 -3.87 4.02
N ARG A 8 18.52 -2.70 4.68
CA ARG A 8 18.65 -2.60 6.15
C ARG A 8 17.37 -2.93 6.92
N SER A 9 16.26 -3.19 6.22
CA SER A 9 15.03 -3.67 6.85
C SER A 9 15.06 -5.18 7.05
N SER A 10 14.30 -5.68 8.02
CA SER A 10 14.10 -7.12 8.26
C SER A 10 12.63 -7.41 8.58
N VAL A 11 12.22 -8.67 8.46
CA VAL A 11 10.87 -9.11 8.83
C VAL A 11 10.59 -8.80 10.31
N ALA A 12 11.56 -9.05 11.19
CA ALA A 12 11.47 -8.72 12.60
C ALA A 12 11.34 -7.22 12.86
N ALA A 13 12.04 -6.37 12.11
CA ALA A 13 11.90 -4.92 12.23
C ALA A 13 10.51 -4.44 11.79
N VAL A 14 9.96 -5.03 10.72
CA VAL A 14 8.59 -4.78 10.27
C VAL A 14 7.58 -5.24 11.32
N ALA A 15 7.74 -6.43 11.88
CA ALA A 15 6.87 -6.96 12.93
C ALA A 15 6.83 -6.04 14.16
N ARG A 16 8.00 -5.59 14.64
CA ARG A 16 8.09 -4.64 15.76
C ARG A 16 7.38 -3.32 15.45
N ALA A 17 7.61 -2.75 14.26
CA ALA A 17 6.95 -1.52 13.85
C ALA A 17 5.43 -1.66 13.76
N ALA A 18 4.94 -2.85 13.42
CA ALA A 18 3.52 -3.17 13.34
C ALA A 18 2.91 -3.61 14.69
N GLY A 19 3.69 -3.71 15.78
CA GLY A 19 3.22 -4.25 17.06
C GLY A 19 2.86 -5.74 17.01
N LEU A 20 3.43 -6.50 16.07
CA LEU A 20 3.15 -7.92 15.86
C LEU A 20 4.32 -8.81 16.29
N SER A 21 4.04 -10.07 16.57
CA SER A 21 5.09 -11.07 16.76
C SER A 21 5.78 -11.39 15.42
N PRO A 22 7.11 -11.64 15.40
CA PRO A 22 7.80 -12.05 14.18
C PRO A 22 7.23 -13.34 13.57
N GLY A 23 6.76 -14.27 14.40
CA GLY A 23 6.14 -15.52 13.94
C GLY A 23 4.85 -15.30 13.16
N LEU A 24 3.99 -14.38 13.61
CA LEU A 24 2.77 -14.02 12.87
C LEU A 24 3.09 -13.38 11.52
N VAL A 25 4.07 -12.48 11.46
CA VAL A 25 4.48 -11.89 10.18
C VAL A 25 5.09 -12.94 9.26
N HIS A 26 5.92 -13.85 9.78
CA HIS A 26 6.49 -14.94 8.98
C HIS A 26 5.44 -15.93 8.45
N TYR A 27 4.35 -16.15 9.20
CA TYR A 27 3.23 -16.97 8.74
C TYR A 27 2.59 -16.41 7.47
N HIS A 28 2.41 -15.09 7.38
CA HIS A 28 1.85 -14.44 6.18
C HIS A 28 2.90 -14.14 5.11
N PHE A 29 4.13 -13.88 5.52
CA PHE A 29 5.21 -13.41 4.67
C PHE A 29 6.48 -14.25 4.89
N PRO A 30 6.72 -15.27 4.05
CA PRO A 30 7.87 -16.16 4.23
C PRO A 30 9.21 -15.43 4.09
N ALA A 31 9.25 -14.30 3.36
CA ALA A 31 10.47 -13.52 3.15
C ALA A 31 10.22 -12.00 3.14
N LYS A 32 11.25 -11.21 3.46
CA LYS A 32 11.22 -9.74 3.37
C LYS A 32 10.76 -9.24 1.99
N ARG A 33 11.12 -9.96 0.93
CA ARG A 33 10.69 -9.66 -0.46
C ARG A 33 9.16 -9.74 -0.62
N SER A 34 8.52 -10.73 -0.01
CA SER A 34 7.06 -10.90 -0.11
C SER A 34 6.31 -9.72 0.50
N ILE A 35 6.82 -9.14 1.60
CA ILE A 35 6.29 -7.92 2.20
C ILE A 35 6.41 -6.75 1.21
N LEU A 36 7.56 -6.59 0.56
CA LEU A 36 7.79 -5.50 -0.39
C LEU A 36 6.87 -5.62 -1.61
N LEU A 37 6.75 -6.81 -2.20
CA LEU A 37 5.87 -7.02 -3.35
C LEU A 37 4.41 -6.71 -3.00
N ARG A 38 3.92 -7.26 -1.88
CA ARG A 38 2.55 -6.99 -1.42
C ARG A 38 2.29 -5.51 -1.14
N LEU A 39 3.31 -4.80 -0.62
CA LEU A 39 3.26 -3.37 -0.39
C LEU A 39 3.18 -2.59 -1.72
N ILE A 40 3.94 -2.99 -2.74
CA ILE A 40 3.88 -2.37 -4.06
C ILE A 40 2.47 -2.54 -4.65
N ASP A 41 1.93 -3.76 -4.62
CA ASP A 41 0.57 -4.03 -5.11
C ASP A 41 -0.45 -3.17 -4.37
N TYR A 42 -0.38 -3.12 -3.03
CA TYR A 42 -1.26 -2.29 -2.21
C TYR A 42 -1.21 -0.80 -2.58
N LEU A 43 -0.01 -0.27 -2.85
CA LEU A 43 0.16 1.13 -3.23
C LEU A 43 -0.36 1.41 -4.64
N ALA A 44 -0.19 0.46 -5.56
CA ALA A 44 -0.71 0.54 -6.92
C ALA A 44 -2.24 0.52 -6.92
N ASP A 45 -2.85 -0.44 -6.22
CA ASP A 45 -4.30 -0.54 -6.06
C ASP A 45 -4.88 0.75 -5.51
N GLY A 46 -4.30 1.26 -4.41
CA GLY A 46 -4.77 2.51 -3.81
C GLY A 46 -4.53 3.74 -4.70
N LEU A 47 -3.57 3.70 -5.63
CA LEU A 47 -3.40 4.77 -6.62
C LEU A 47 -4.50 4.72 -7.68
N VAL A 48 -4.81 3.53 -8.20
CA VAL A 48 -5.89 3.31 -9.16
C VAL A 48 -7.22 3.77 -8.57
N GLU A 49 -7.55 3.33 -7.36
CA GLU A 49 -8.80 3.70 -6.68
C GLU A 49 -8.92 5.23 -6.50
N ARG A 50 -7.82 5.91 -6.14
CA ARG A 50 -7.80 7.38 -6.05
C ARG A 50 -8.01 8.08 -7.38
N LEU A 51 -7.46 7.53 -8.47
CA LEU A 51 -7.65 8.08 -9.81
C LEU A 51 -9.08 7.87 -10.30
N GLU A 52 -9.62 6.66 -10.13
CA GLU A 52 -11.01 6.34 -10.47
C GLU A 52 -11.99 7.23 -9.71
N GLY A 53 -11.79 7.40 -8.40
CA GLY A 53 -12.61 8.30 -7.59
C GLY A 53 -12.57 9.75 -8.11
N ARG A 54 -11.41 10.25 -8.53
CA ARG A 54 -11.29 11.59 -9.10
C ARG A 54 -11.94 11.71 -10.48
N LEU A 55 -11.78 10.71 -11.34
CA LEU A 55 -12.42 10.68 -12.67
C LEU A 55 -13.94 10.67 -12.53
N ALA A 56 -14.49 9.87 -11.62
CA ALA A 56 -15.92 9.86 -11.33
C ALA A 56 -16.45 11.23 -10.88
N GLN A 57 -15.66 12.01 -10.12
CA GLN A 57 -16.04 13.38 -9.74
C GLN A 57 -15.99 14.37 -10.92
N LEU A 58 -15.18 14.10 -11.95
CA LEU A 58 -15.02 14.93 -13.15
C LEU A 58 -16.03 14.59 -14.25
N GLU A 59 -16.56 13.36 -14.28
CA GLU A 59 -17.68 12.98 -15.13
C GLU A 59 -19.03 13.45 -14.54
N ALA A 60 -19.08 13.68 -13.22
CA ALA A 60 -20.25 14.18 -12.50
C ALA A 60 -20.67 15.67 -12.70
N PRO A 61 -20.00 16.54 -13.48
CA PRO A 61 -20.49 17.87 -13.83
C PRO A 61 -20.71 18.08 -15.34
N GLY A 62 -21.08 17.04 -16.09
CA GLY A 62 -21.79 17.23 -17.37
C GLY A 62 -23.12 18.00 -17.22
N ASP A 63 -23.67 18.06 -15.99
CA ASP A 63 -24.92 18.77 -15.65
C ASP A 63 -24.74 20.24 -15.22
N ARG A 64 -23.53 20.79 -15.17
CA ARG A 64 -23.30 22.20 -14.74
C ARG A 64 -23.03 23.19 -15.86
N LEU A 65 -23.06 22.77 -17.12
CA LEU A 65 -22.95 23.67 -18.29
C LEU A 65 -24.32 24.09 -18.85
N ALA A 66 -25.33 24.20 -17.97
CA ALA A 66 -26.59 24.88 -18.24
C ALA A 66 -26.75 26.05 -17.25
N ALA A 67 -25.92 27.08 -17.41
CA ALA A 67 -26.10 28.40 -16.81
C ALA A 67 -25.43 29.46 -17.70
#